data_AF-A0A955LW48-F1
#
_entry.id   AF-A0A955LW48-F1
#
_cell.length_a   1.000
_cell.length_b   1.000
_cell.length_c   1.000
_cell.angle_alpha   90.00
_cell.angle_beta   90.00
_cell.angle_gamma   90.00
#
_symmetry.space_group_name_H-M   'P 1'
#
loop_
_entity.id
_entity.type
_entity.pdbx_description
1 polymer ?
#
loop_
_entity_poly.entity_id
_entity_poly.type
_entity_poly.pdbx_seq_one_letter_code
_entity_poly.pdbx_strand_id
1 'polypeptide(L)'
;AFNLLVSNPPTFPGCVSEPKKMQDWEYAGESGRLVLDAVIQQGRHYLVPGGVMYTIGTSPQGWGQTQELLDQHWGRANWEVARIIELPLADHYAPFIPYWLELQAKEGQKRIYPCGDVWLQRLYYIRAVKARE
;
A
#
# COMPACT_ATOMS: atom_id res chain seq x y z
N ALA A 1 -10.63 -2.13 -23.01
CA ALA A 1 -9.96 -1.17 -22.11
C ALA A 1 -11.01 -0.33 -21.40
N PHE A 2 -10.75 0.10 -20.17
CA PHE A 2 -11.68 0.80 -19.29
C PHE A 2 -11.30 2.28 -19.15
N ASN A 3 -12.27 3.11 -18.74
CA ASN A 3 -12.02 4.51 -18.38
C ASN A 3 -11.59 4.69 -16.91
N LEU A 4 -11.99 3.74 -16.06
CA LEU A 4 -11.77 3.77 -14.62
C LEU A 4 -11.37 2.38 -14.13
N LEU A 5 -10.32 2.32 -13.31
CA LEU A 5 -9.94 1.14 -12.54
C LEU A 5 -9.95 1.52 -11.06
N VAL A 6 -10.63 0.76 -10.23
CA VAL A 6 -10.64 0.96 -8.77
C VAL A 6 -10.21 -0.34 -8.12
N SER A 7 -9.23 -0.24 -7.22
CA SER A 7 -8.79 -1.37 -6.42
C SER A 7 -8.63 -0.95 -4.97
N ASN A 8 -9.03 -1.84 -4.05
CA ASN A 8 -8.66 -1.75 -2.65
C ASN A 8 -7.86 -3.01 -2.32
N PRO A 9 -6.54 -3.02 -2.62
CA PRO A 9 -5.72 -4.21 -2.44
C PRO A 9 -5.75 -4.67 -0.98
N PRO A 10 -5.83 -5.98 -0.71
CA PRO A 10 -5.63 -6.49 0.64
C PRO A 10 -4.23 -6.12 1.11
N THR A 11 -4.13 -5.56 2.30
CA THR A 11 -2.85 -5.14 2.90
C THR A 11 -2.24 -6.22 3.78
N PHE A 12 -3.05 -7.21 4.16
CA PHE A 12 -2.68 -8.32 5.03
C PHE A 12 -3.81 -9.38 5.02
N PRO A 13 -3.54 -10.68 5.26
CA PRO A 13 -4.63 -11.61 5.54
C PRO A 13 -5.32 -11.18 6.84
N GLY A 14 -6.62 -10.88 6.75
CA GLY A 14 -7.46 -10.55 7.90
C GLY A 14 -7.49 -11.69 8.93
N CYS A 15 -7.89 -11.34 10.15
CA CYS A 15 -8.18 -12.20 11.31
C CYS A 15 -8.05 -13.71 11.02
N VAL A 16 -6.87 -14.27 11.27
CA VAL A 16 -6.64 -15.71 11.19
C VAL A 16 -7.07 -16.32 12.52
N SER A 17 -7.94 -17.34 12.47
CA SER A 17 -8.44 -18.06 13.64
C SER A 17 -7.37 -18.86 14.39
N GLU A 18 -6.15 -18.93 13.85
CA GLU A 18 -5.02 -19.66 14.43
C GLU A 18 -3.73 -18.84 14.34
N PRO A 19 -2.86 -18.86 15.37
CA PRO A 19 -1.57 -18.18 15.36
C PRO A 19 -0.61 -18.89 14.39
N LYS A 20 -0.60 -18.46 13.13
CA LYS A 20 0.40 -18.90 12.16
C LYS A 20 1.74 -18.20 12.42
N LYS A 21 2.87 -18.89 12.20
CA LYS A 21 4.22 -18.36 12.50
C LYS A 21 4.51 -17.19 11.57
N MET A 22 5.24 -16.16 12.02
CA MET A 22 5.62 -14.96 11.24
C MET A 22 6.13 -15.22 9.80
N GLN A 23 6.73 -16.40 9.56
CA GLN A 23 7.18 -16.87 8.25
C GLN A 23 6.04 -17.30 7.31
N ASP A 24 4.90 -17.74 7.84
CA ASP A 24 3.68 -18.07 7.09
C ASP A 24 2.96 -16.81 6.55
N TRP A 25 3.41 -15.60 6.93
CA TRP A 25 2.79 -14.31 6.58
C TRP A 25 3.31 -13.77 5.25
N GLU A 26 4.28 -14.45 4.63
CA GLU A 26 4.66 -14.29 3.22
C GLU A 26 3.56 -14.73 2.25
N TYR A 27 2.44 -15.29 2.73
CA TYR A 27 1.35 -15.82 1.89
C TYR A 27 0.59 -14.75 1.08
N ALA A 28 0.67 -13.46 1.46
CA ALA A 28 0.15 -12.34 0.67
C ALA A 28 1.24 -11.62 -0.16
N GLY A 29 2.45 -12.18 -0.20
CA GLY A 29 3.66 -11.69 -0.86
C GLY A 29 4.28 -10.46 -0.19
N GLU A 30 5.57 -10.55 0.17
CA GLU A 30 6.47 -9.42 0.45
C GLU A 30 5.83 -8.23 1.19
N SER A 31 5.48 -8.37 2.47
CA SER A 31 4.79 -7.33 3.28
C SER A 31 3.34 -7.01 2.86
N GLY A 32 2.62 -7.97 2.29
CA GLY A 32 1.22 -7.80 1.87
C GLY A 32 1.08 -6.91 0.64
N ARG A 33 2.09 -6.91 -0.22
CA ARG A 33 2.20 -6.01 -1.37
C ARG A 33 1.78 -6.61 -2.70
N LEU A 34 1.70 -7.94 -2.80
CA LEU A 34 1.52 -8.63 -4.09
C LEU A 34 0.43 -8.03 -4.96
N VAL A 35 -0.75 -7.79 -4.39
CA VAL A 35 -1.89 -7.23 -5.13
C VAL A 35 -1.71 -5.74 -5.41
N LEU A 36 -1.19 -4.96 -4.46
CA LEU A 36 -0.93 -3.53 -4.65
C LEU A 36 0.08 -3.31 -5.79
N ASP A 37 1.18 -4.06 -5.76
CA ASP A 37 2.25 -3.96 -6.76
C ASP A 37 1.73 -4.42 -8.13
N ALA A 38 0.95 -5.51 -8.20
CA ALA A 38 0.33 -5.93 -9.46
C ALA A 38 -0.62 -4.87 -10.04
N VAL A 39 -1.43 -4.22 -9.19
CA VAL A 39 -2.33 -3.12 -9.61
C VAL A 39 -1.52 -1.95 -10.16
N ILE A 40 -0.43 -1.55 -9.50
CA ILE A 40 0.42 -0.44 -9.97
C ILE A 40 1.14 -0.81 -11.27
N GLN A 41 1.74 -1.99 -11.35
CA GLN A 41 2.55 -2.41 -12.49
C GLN A 41 1.70 -2.64 -13.74
N GLN A 42 0.52 -3.28 -13.57
CA GLN A 42 -0.28 -3.78 -14.68
C GLN A 42 -1.51 -2.92 -14.98
N GLY A 43 -2.00 -2.13 -14.01
CA GLY A 43 -3.28 -1.40 -14.10
C GLY A 43 -3.42 -0.55 -15.36
N ARG A 44 -2.33 0.11 -15.79
CA ARG A 44 -2.30 0.95 -16.99
C ARG A 44 -2.61 0.19 -18.29
N HIS A 45 -2.37 -1.11 -18.37
CA HIS A 45 -2.65 -1.92 -19.57
C HIS A 45 -4.15 -2.09 -19.79
N TYR A 46 -4.94 -2.02 -18.72
CA TYR A 46 -6.39 -2.16 -18.78
C TYR A 46 -7.11 -0.84 -19.11
N LEU A 47 -6.43 0.30 -19.02
CA LEU A 47 -7.02 1.64 -19.23
C LEU A 47 -6.87 2.15 -20.67
N VAL A 48 -7.84 2.93 -21.13
CA VAL A 48 -7.69 3.80 -22.32
C VAL A 48 -6.74 4.96 -22.01
N PRO A 49 -6.10 5.60 -23.01
CA PRO A 49 -5.34 6.83 -22.78
C PRO A 49 -6.20 7.90 -22.09
N GLY A 50 -5.68 8.53 -21.03
CA GLY A 50 -6.43 9.44 -20.17
C GLY A 50 -7.38 8.76 -19.16
N GLY A 51 -7.49 7.43 -19.16
CA GLY A 51 -8.20 6.67 -18.14
C GLY A 51 -7.51 6.76 -16.79
N VAL A 52 -8.26 6.54 -15.70
CA VAL A 52 -7.80 6.79 -14.33
C VAL A 52 -7.84 5.51 -13.50
N MET A 53 -6.80 5.29 -12.70
CA MET A 53 -6.76 4.32 -11.61
C MET A 53 -6.92 5.02 -10.27
N TYR A 54 -7.77 4.46 -9.41
CA TYR A 54 -7.74 4.72 -7.97
C TYR A 54 -7.35 3.44 -7.24
N THR A 55 -6.35 3.53 -6.38
CA THR A 55 -5.95 2.44 -5.49
C THR A 55 -5.64 2.95 -4.10
N ILE A 56 -5.54 2.06 -3.12
CA ILE A 56 -5.19 2.39 -1.75
C ILE A 56 -3.93 1.63 -1.37
N GLY A 57 -2.97 2.32 -0.76
CA GLY A 57 -1.81 1.72 -0.11
C GLY A 57 -1.72 2.17 1.34
N THR A 58 -0.94 1.48 2.16
CA THR A 58 -0.77 1.82 3.59
C THR A 58 0.70 2.01 3.95
N SER A 59 0.98 2.85 4.95
CA SER A 59 2.36 3.05 5.42
C SER A 59 3.04 1.77 5.93
N PRO A 60 2.35 0.80 6.57
CA PRO A 60 2.96 -0.47 6.95
C PRO A 60 3.44 -1.33 5.77
N GLN A 61 2.90 -1.13 4.56
CA GLN A 61 3.34 -1.81 3.32
C GLN A 61 4.58 -1.15 2.67
N GLY A 62 5.12 -0.08 3.26
CA GLY A 62 6.26 0.65 2.70
C GLY A 62 5.82 1.69 1.67
N TRP A 63 5.71 2.94 2.11
CA TRP A 63 5.23 4.02 1.25
C TRP A 63 6.24 4.38 0.15
N GLY A 64 7.54 4.46 0.45
CA GLY A 64 8.55 4.84 -0.53
C GLY A 64 8.63 3.87 -1.72
N GLN A 65 8.61 2.56 -1.46
CA GLN A 65 8.57 1.56 -2.53
C GLN A 65 7.27 1.66 -3.36
N THR A 66 6.14 2.06 -2.76
CA THR A 66 4.91 2.37 -3.51
C THR A 66 5.11 3.58 -4.43
N GLN A 67 5.77 4.65 -3.96
CA GLN A 67 6.09 5.82 -4.77
C GLN A 67 7.02 5.46 -5.93
N GLU A 68 8.07 4.68 -5.68
CA GLU A 68 9.03 4.23 -6.68
C GLU A 68 8.34 3.44 -7.81
N LEU A 69 7.46 2.50 -7.46
CA LEU A 69 6.67 1.74 -8.42
C LEU A 69 5.72 2.64 -9.24
N LEU A 70 5.08 3.62 -8.61
CA LEU A 70 4.22 4.58 -9.32
C LEU A 70 5.04 5.46 -10.28
N ASP A 71 6.18 5.97 -9.83
CA ASP A 71 7.10 6.76 -10.65
C ASP A 71 7.60 5.96 -11.85
N GLN A 72 7.97 4.68 -11.64
CA GLN A 72 8.45 3.79 -12.69
C GLN A 72 7.37 3.43 -13.72
N HIS A 73 6.14 3.10 -13.27
CA HIS A 73 5.11 2.53 -14.15
C HIS A 73 4.12 3.55 -14.71
N TRP A 74 3.89 4.66 -14.02
CA TRP A 74 2.95 5.71 -14.43
C TRP A 74 3.67 7.00 -14.83
N GLY A 75 4.84 7.25 -14.26
CA GLY A 75 5.58 8.50 -14.42
C GLY A 75 5.15 9.53 -13.38
N ARG A 76 6.13 10.24 -12.80
CA ARG A 76 5.93 11.18 -11.68
C ARG A 76 4.84 12.24 -11.91
N ALA A 77 4.66 12.69 -13.15
CA ALA A 77 3.66 13.70 -13.51
C ALA A 77 2.23 13.15 -13.63
N ASN A 78 2.06 11.83 -13.60
CA ASN A 78 0.80 11.16 -13.91
C ASN A 78 0.14 10.50 -12.71
N TRP A 79 0.67 10.70 -11.50
CA TRP A 79 0.04 10.19 -10.28
C TRP A 79 0.17 11.19 -9.13
N GLU A 80 -0.78 11.09 -8.19
CA GLU A 80 -0.83 11.91 -6.99
C GLU A 80 -1.44 11.14 -5.83
N VAL A 81 -1.14 11.59 -4.61
CA VAL A 81 -1.89 11.18 -3.42
C VAL A 81 -3.13 12.08 -3.33
N ALA A 82 -4.28 11.53 -3.72
CA ALA A 82 -5.55 12.25 -3.69
C ALA A 82 -6.03 12.52 -2.26
N ARG A 83 -5.71 11.62 -1.31
CA ARG A 83 -6.03 11.79 0.11
C ARG A 83 -5.11 10.97 0.99
N ILE A 84 -4.79 11.51 2.17
CA ILE A 84 -4.17 10.76 3.26
C ILE A 84 -5.18 10.69 4.41
N ILE A 85 -5.35 9.50 4.98
CA ILE A 85 -6.10 9.30 6.23
C ILE A 85 -5.18 8.66 7.25
N GLU A 86 -5.18 9.20 8.46
CA GLU A 86 -4.49 8.61 9.60
C GLU A 86 -5.50 7.76 10.39
N LEU A 87 -5.18 6.48 10.59
CA LEU A 87 -6.05 5.53 11.28
C LEU A 87 -5.31 4.84 12.42
N PRO A 88 -5.97 4.63 13.57
CA PRO A 88 -5.46 3.72 14.58
C PRO A 88 -5.23 2.32 14.00
N LEU A 89 -4.12 1.70 14.39
CA LEU A 89 -3.94 0.27 14.23
C LEU A 89 -5.00 -0.45 15.05
N ALA A 90 -5.71 -1.38 14.42
CA ALA A 90 -6.56 -2.32 15.14
C ALA A 90 -5.71 -3.24 16.05
N ASP A 91 -6.29 -3.71 17.15
CA ASP A 91 -5.58 -4.48 18.18
C ASP A 91 -4.88 -5.74 17.65
N HIS A 92 -5.46 -6.38 16.63
CA HIS A 92 -4.86 -7.56 15.99
C HIS A 92 -3.53 -7.27 15.29
N TYR A 93 -3.17 -6.00 15.08
CA TYR A 93 -1.87 -5.61 14.55
C TYR A 93 -0.77 -5.47 15.60
N ALA A 94 -1.10 -5.53 16.89
CA ALA A 94 -0.13 -5.36 17.97
C ALA A 94 1.12 -6.27 17.85
N PRO A 95 0.99 -7.56 17.45
CA PRO A 95 2.16 -8.44 17.28
C PRO A 95 3.15 -7.99 16.19
N PHE A 96 2.75 -7.15 15.24
CA PHE A 96 3.60 -6.70 14.11
C PHE A 96 4.32 -5.38 14.37
N ILE A 97 3.97 -4.67 15.44
CA ILE A 97 4.60 -3.40 15.80
C ILE A 97 6.13 -3.52 15.87
N PRO A 98 6.73 -4.50 16.58
CA PRO A 98 8.19 -4.62 16.63
C PRO A 98 8.83 -4.79 15.25
N TYR A 99 8.20 -5.59 14.38
CA TYR A 99 8.66 -5.81 13.01
C TYR A 99 8.63 -4.53 12.17
N TRP A 100 7.53 -3.77 12.22
CA TRP A 100 7.44 -2.50 11.48
C TRP A 100 8.41 -1.44 11.99
N LEU A 101 8.72 -1.41 13.29
CA LEU A 101 9.73 -0.53 13.85
C LEU A 101 11.13 -0.90 13.36
N GLU A 102 11.45 -2.19 13.26
CA GLU A 102 12.72 -2.66 12.70
C GLU A 102 12.86 -2.28 11.22
N LEU A 103 11.83 -2.51 10.41
CA LEU A 103 11.83 -2.09 9.00
C LEU A 103 11.97 -0.57 8.85
N GLN A 104 11.24 0.20 9.65
CA GLN A 104 11.34 1.66 9.67
C GLN A 104 12.77 2.13 9.96
N ALA A 105 13.47 1.47 10.90
CA ALA A 105 14.86 1.79 11.22
C ALA A 105 15.82 1.45 10.06
N LYS A 106 15.59 0.33 9.37
CA LYS A 106 16.40 -0.11 8.22
C LYS A 106 16.22 0.77 6.98
N GLU A 107 14.98 1.18 6.71
CA GLU A 107 14.61 1.88 5.48
C GLU A 107 14.61 3.41 5.63
N GLY A 108 14.65 3.93 6.85
CA GLY A 108 14.52 5.35 7.13
C GLY A 108 13.13 5.91 6.82
N GLN A 109 12.11 5.06 6.72
CA GLN A 109 10.74 5.44 6.35
C GLN A 109 9.73 5.12 7.44
N LYS A 110 8.86 6.09 7.74
CA LYS A 110 7.84 5.89 8.76
C LYS A 110 6.75 4.93 8.29
N ARG A 111 6.64 3.78 8.96
CA ARG A 111 5.62 2.76 8.69
C ARG A 111 4.42 2.87 9.63
N ILE A 112 4.69 3.11 10.91
CA ILE A 112 3.71 3.35 11.97
C ILE A 112 4.25 4.45 12.89
N TYR A 113 3.39 5.14 13.65
CA TYR A 113 3.83 6.19 14.57
C TYR A 113 2.93 6.27 15.80
N PRO A 114 3.49 6.59 16.98
CA PRO A 114 2.72 6.67 18.21
C PRO A 114 1.89 7.97 18.24
N CYS A 115 0.69 7.89 18.80
CA CYS A 115 -0.19 9.02 19.09
C CYS A 115 -0.92 8.75 20.42
N GLY A 116 -0.38 9.26 21.52
CA GLY A 116 -0.82 8.85 22.86
C GLY A 116 -0.61 7.35 23.06
N ASP A 117 -1.66 6.66 23.51
CA ASP A 117 -1.62 5.22 23.79
C ASP A 117 -1.91 4.35 22.56
N VAL A 118 -2.16 4.95 21.39
CA VAL A 118 -2.44 4.23 20.14
C VAL A 118 -1.31 4.38 19.13
N TRP A 119 -1.13 3.35 18.32
CA TRP A 119 -0.30 3.41 17.13
C TRP A 119 -1.15 3.76 15.94
N LEU A 120 -0.68 4.68 15.09
CA LEU A 120 -1.34 5.10 13.88
C LEU A 120 -0.62 4.56 12.64
N GLN A 121 -1.39 4.39 11.57
CA GLN A 121 -0.95 4.14 10.21
C GLN A 121 -1.55 5.18 9.26
N ARG A 122 -0.91 5.37 8.10
CA ARG A 122 -1.45 6.19 7.01
C ARG A 122 -2.02 5.32 5.92
N LEU A 123 -3.21 5.69 5.45
CA LEU A 123 -3.81 5.21 4.21
C LEU A 123 -3.60 6.27 3.14
N TYR A 124 -3.04 5.87 2.01
CA TYR A 124 -2.79 6.70 0.85
C TYR A 124 -3.80 6.32 -0.23
N TYR A 125 -4.74 7.23 -0.49
CA TYR A 125 -5.61 7.12 -1.66
C TYR A 125 -4.83 7.68 -2.84
N ILE A 126 -4.51 6.80 -3.76
CA ILE A 126 -3.64 7.09 -4.90
C ILE A 126 -4.51 7.22 -6.13
N ARG A 127 -4.28 8.30 -6.88
CA ARG A 127 -4.85 8.49 -8.21
C ARG A 127 -3.72 8.46 -9.22
N ALA A 128 -3.86 7.66 -10.27
CA ALA A 128 -2.91 7.63 -11.38
C ALA A 128 -3.65 7.67 -12.72
N VAL A 129 -3.10 8.39 -13.69
CA VAL A 129 -3.71 8.63 -15.01
C VAL A 129 -2.84 7.98 -16.07
N LYS A 130 -3.43 7.20 -16.97
CA LYS A 130 -2.70 6.69 -18.12
C LYS A 130 -2.37 7.86 -19.06
N ALA A 131 -1.09 8.04 -19.37
CA ALA A 131 -0.64 9.07 -20.31
C ALA A 131 -1.41 9.00 -21.63
N ARG A 132 -1.68 10.17 -22.21
CA ARG A 132 -2.17 10.29 -23.58
C ARG A 132 -0.95 10.21 -24.49
N GLU A 133 -0.89 9.18 -25.33
CA GLU A 133 0.10 9.09 -26.41
C GLU A 133 -0.06 10.26 -27.40
#